data_AF-A0A672ZY51-F1
#
_entry.id   AF-A0A672ZY51-F1
#
_cell.length_a   1.000
_cell.length_b   1.000
_cell.length_c   1.000
_cell.angle_alpha   90.00
_cell.angle_beta   90.00
_cell.angle_gamma   90.00
#
_symmetry.space_group_name_H-M   'P 1'
#
loop_
_entity.id
_entity.type
_entity.pdbx_description
1 polymer ?
#
loop_
_entity_poly.entity_id
_entity_poly.type
_entity_poly.pdbx_seq_one_letter_code
_entity_poly.pdbx_strand_id
1 'polypeptide(L)'
;MESEVRPGRLLTWCQKQTQGYRGVDVTNLTSSWRNGLALCALIHRQRPELIDFDSLNEEDVAGNNQLAFDVAEREFGIQPVTTGKEMASEAEPDKLLMVLYLSKFYEAFRNSPLNNNGQPQFSLCRRETQTGQ
;
A
#
# COMPACT_ATOMS: atom_id res chain seq x y z
N MET A 1 11.54 17.10 6.01
CA MET A 1 12.32 16.09 5.27
C MET A 1 11.44 14.87 5.18
N GLU A 2 10.74 14.72 4.05
CA GLU A 2 10.08 13.44 3.71
C GLU A 2 11.11 12.33 3.85
N SER A 3 10.75 11.27 4.56
CA SER A 3 11.64 10.14 4.73
C SER A 3 11.78 9.48 3.37
N GLU A 4 12.85 9.79 2.62
CA GLU A 4 13.16 9.08 1.39
C GLU A 4 13.49 7.63 1.72
N VAL A 5 12.46 6.78 1.74
CA VAL A 5 12.62 5.34 1.83
C VAL A 5 13.39 4.93 0.58
N ARG A 6 14.63 4.45 0.78
CA ARG A 6 15.46 3.98 -0.33
C ARG A 6 14.67 2.98 -1.19
N PRO A 7 14.60 3.13 -2.53
CA PRO A 7 13.77 2.28 -3.39
C PRO A 7 13.97 0.77 -3.17
N GLY A 8 15.20 0.31 -2.93
CA GLY A 8 15.47 -1.10 -2.62
C GLY A 8 14.82 -1.62 -1.33
N ARG A 9 14.77 -0.78 -0.29
CA ARG A 9 14.06 -1.10 0.97
C ARG A 9 12.56 -1.15 0.74
N LEU A 10 12.02 -0.19 0.00
CA LEU A 10 10.60 -0.14 -0.34
C LEU A 10 10.17 -1.40 -1.12
N LEU A 11 10.93 -1.75 -2.16
CA LEU A 11 10.71 -2.97 -2.94
C LEU A 11 10.71 -4.23 -2.07
N THR A 12 11.69 -4.36 -1.18
CA THR A 12 11.78 -5.50 -0.26
C THR A 12 10.56 -5.59 0.65
N TRP A 13 10.07 -4.46 1.14
CA TRP A 13 8.85 -4.42 1.95
C TRP A 13 7.63 -4.83 1.12
N CYS A 14 7.44 -4.26 -0.07
CA CYS A 14 6.33 -4.61 -0.95
C CYS A 14 6.30 -6.11 -1.28
N GLN A 15 7.45 -6.71 -1.60
CA GLN A 15 7.57 -8.14 -1.85
C GLN A 15 7.11 -8.98 -0.67
N LYS A 16 7.50 -8.62 0.55
CA LYS A 16 7.07 -9.32 1.78
C LYS A 16 5.56 -9.20 2.00
N GLN A 17 4.98 -8.02 1.78
CA GLN A 17 3.56 -7.80 2.00
C GLN A 17 2.68 -8.56 1.00
N THR A 18 3.13 -8.66 -0.24
CA THR A 18 2.39 -9.27 -1.35
C THR A 18 2.69 -10.76 -1.53
N GLN A 19 3.63 -11.33 -0.75
CA GLN A 19 3.99 -12.74 -0.84
C GLN A 19 2.78 -13.66 -0.61
N GLY A 20 2.52 -14.56 -1.58
CA GLY A 20 1.46 -15.56 -1.52
C GLY A 20 0.11 -15.12 -2.10
N TYR A 21 0.01 -13.90 -2.63
CA TYR A 21 -1.18 -13.47 -3.38
C TYR A 21 -1.14 -14.00 -4.82
N ARG A 22 -2.28 -14.54 -5.28
CA ARG A 22 -2.45 -15.02 -6.65
C ARG A 22 -2.38 -13.85 -7.64
N GLY A 23 -1.70 -14.05 -8.78
CA GLY A 23 -1.62 -13.03 -9.84
C GLY A 23 -0.78 -11.82 -9.45
N VAL A 24 -0.02 -11.89 -8.36
CA VAL A 24 0.85 -10.81 -7.88
C VAL A 24 2.30 -11.27 -7.85
N ASP A 25 3.13 -10.63 -8.66
CA ASP A 25 4.59 -10.78 -8.61
C ASP A 25 5.26 -9.40 -8.65
N VAL A 26 5.85 -9.00 -7.53
CA VAL A 26 6.45 -7.67 -7.34
C VAL A 26 7.96 -7.75 -7.59
N THR A 27 8.38 -7.43 -8.81
CA THR A 27 9.78 -7.40 -9.23
C THR A 27 10.35 -5.98 -9.34
N ASN A 28 9.47 -4.97 -9.44
CA ASN A 28 9.86 -3.56 -9.57
C ASN A 28 8.84 -2.63 -8.89
N LEU A 29 9.10 -1.32 -8.96
CA LEU A 29 8.24 -0.26 -8.41
C LEU A 29 7.49 0.51 -9.52
N THR A 30 7.27 -0.12 -10.67
CA THR A 30 6.51 0.44 -11.81
C THR A 30 5.50 -0.59 -12.32
N SER A 31 5.86 -1.37 -13.34
CA SER A 31 4.97 -2.27 -14.08
C SER A 31 4.35 -3.38 -13.22
N SER A 32 5.01 -3.84 -12.15
CA SER A 32 4.42 -4.80 -11.19
C SER A 32 3.16 -4.29 -10.49
N TRP A 33 2.92 -2.98 -10.51
CA TRP A 33 1.77 -2.34 -9.86
C TRP A 33 0.67 -1.95 -10.84
N ARG A 34 0.92 -2.10 -12.15
CA ARG A 34 0.07 -1.55 -13.20
C ARG A 34 -1.35 -2.09 -13.11
N ASN A 35 -1.54 -3.40 -12.94
CA ASN A 35 -2.87 -4.03 -12.96
C ASN A 35 -3.68 -3.84 -11.67
N GLY A 36 -3.13 -3.15 -10.66
CA GLY A 36 -3.81 -2.84 -9.40
C GLY A 36 -3.83 -3.99 -8.38
N LEU A 37 -3.58 -5.24 -8.76
CA LEU A 37 -3.65 -6.38 -7.84
C LEU A 37 -2.64 -6.27 -6.69
N ALA A 38 -1.42 -5.79 -6.98
CA ALA A 38 -0.41 -5.59 -5.93
C ALA A 38 -0.85 -4.54 -4.89
N LEU A 39 -1.55 -3.48 -5.30
CA LEU A 39 -2.11 -2.47 -4.38
C LEU A 39 -3.25 -3.06 -3.55
N CYS A 40 -4.18 -3.77 -4.18
CA CYS A 40 -5.24 -4.49 -3.48
C CYS A 40 -4.67 -5.48 -2.46
N ALA A 41 -3.58 -6.18 -2.79
CA ALA A 41 -2.92 -7.12 -1.89
C ALA A 41 -2.31 -6.43 -0.65
N LEU A 42 -1.72 -5.23 -0.81
CA LEU A 42 -1.22 -4.45 0.34
C LEU A 42 -2.35 -4.13 1.32
N ILE A 43 -3.50 -3.72 0.81
CA ILE A 43 -4.68 -3.36 1.62
C ILE A 43 -5.28 -4.61 2.27
N HIS A 44 -5.53 -5.65 1.49
CA HIS A 44 -6.10 -6.92 1.95
C HIS A 44 -5.21 -7.57 3.04
N ARG A 45 -3.89 -7.46 2.94
CA ARG A 45 -2.98 -7.95 3.98
C ARG A 45 -3.23 -7.26 5.32
N GLN A 46 -3.53 -5.96 5.28
CA GLN A 46 -3.72 -5.16 6.48
C GLN A 46 -5.10 -5.34 7.09
N ARG A 47 -6.13 -5.46 6.25
CA ARG A 47 -7.54 -5.68 6.62
C ARG A 47 -8.24 -6.47 5.51
N PRO A 48 -8.31 -7.82 5.63
CA PRO A 48 -8.89 -8.68 4.60
C PRO A 48 -10.35 -8.35 4.26
N GLU A 49 -11.10 -7.81 5.22
CA GLU A 49 -12.52 -7.49 5.07
C GLU A 49 -12.83 -6.33 4.12
N LEU A 50 -11.82 -5.53 3.73
CA LEU A 50 -12.02 -4.33 2.92
C LEU A 50 -12.08 -4.61 1.41
N ILE A 51 -11.50 -5.71 0.96
CA ILE A 51 -11.38 -6.07 -0.46
C ILE A 51 -11.61 -7.57 -0.58
N ASP A 52 -12.60 -8.01 -1.36
CA ASP A 52 -12.70 -9.42 -1.74
C ASP A 52 -11.66 -9.73 -2.82
N PHE A 53 -10.43 -10.05 -2.40
CA PHE A 53 -9.29 -10.22 -3.30
C PHE A 53 -9.51 -11.36 -4.31
N ASP A 54 -10.18 -12.44 -3.90
CA ASP A 54 -10.41 -13.60 -4.76
C ASP A 54 -11.38 -13.32 -5.91
N SER A 55 -12.19 -12.26 -5.81
CA SER A 55 -13.09 -11.80 -6.87
C SER A 55 -12.41 -10.94 -7.95
N LEU A 56 -11.17 -10.48 -7.71
CA LEU A 56 -10.49 -9.55 -8.61
C LEU A 56 -9.99 -10.24 -9.89
N ASN A 57 -10.05 -9.51 -11.01
CA ASN A 57 -9.57 -9.96 -12.31
C ASN A 57 -8.37 -9.11 -12.75
N GLU A 58 -7.25 -9.73 -13.12
CA GLU A 58 -6.04 -9.03 -13.59
C GLU A 58 -6.26 -8.17 -14.85
N GLU A 59 -7.27 -8.50 -15.65
CA GLU A 59 -7.63 -7.74 -16.86
C GLU A 59 -8.38 -6.44 -16.54
N ASP A 60 -9.02 -6.33 -15.36
CA ASP A 60 -9.73 -5.13 -14.93
C ASP A 60 -8.76 -4.11 -14.28
N VAL A 61 -7.81 -3.63 -15.08
CA VAL A 61 -6.77 -2.71 -14.63
C VAL A 61 -7.36 -1.45 -14.01
N ALA A 62 -8.37 -0.85 -14.65
CA ALA A 62 -8.96 0.39 -14.17
C ALA A 62 -9.76 0.19 -12.88
N GLY A 63 -10.58 -0.87 -12.81
CA GLY A 63 -11.39 -1.19 -11.65
C GLY A 63 -10.55 -1.54 -10.42
N ASN A 64 -9.56 -2.42 -10.58
CA ASN A 64 -8.67 -2.82 -9.47
C ASN A 64 -7.93 -1.63 -8.86
N ASN A 65 -7.33 -0.78 -9.71
CA ASN A 65 -6.62 0.40 -9.23
C ASN A 65 -7.57 1.38 -8.52
N GLN A 66 -8.73 1.65 -9.10
CA GLN A 66 -9.68 2.57 -8.49
C GLN A 66 -10.19 2.05 -7.14
N LEU A 67 -10.51 0.75 -7.04
CA LEU A 67 -10.88 0.12 -5.78
C LEU A 67 -9.78 0.30 -4.73
N ALA A 68 -8.52 0.00 -5.08
CA ALA A 68 -7.41 0.16 -4.16
C ALA A 68 -7.24 1.62 -3.70
N PHE A 69 -7.35 2.58 -4.62
CA PHE A 69 -7.24 4.00 -4.31
C PHE A 69 -8.34 4.49 -3.38
N ASP A 70 -9.60 4.16 -3.68
CA ASP A 70 -10.76 4.59 -2.89
C ASP A 70 -10.72 4.01 -1.48
N VAL A 71 -10.35 2.73 -1.34
CA VAL A 71 -10.21 2.08 -0.03
C VAL A 71 -9.00 2.63 0.73
N ALA A 72 -7.88 2.86 0.06
CA ALA A 72 -6.68 3.44 0.67
C ALA A 72 -6.94 4.84 1.24
N GLU A 73 -7.68 5.67 0.49
CA GLU A 73 -8.07 7.00 0.93
C GLU A 73 -9.02 6.93 2.13
N ARG A 74 -10.13 6.18 1.99
CA ARG A 74 -11.19 6.13 3.00
C ARG A 74 -10.75 5.52 4.33
N GLU A 75 -9.99 4.43 4.28
CA GLU A 75 -9.68 3.61 5.46
C GLU A 75 -8.32 3.95 6.08
N PHE A 76 -7.40 4.49 5.29
CA PHE A 76 -6.02 4.74 5.72
C PHE A 76 -5.55 6.19 5.49
N GLY A 77 -6.38 7.04 4.88
CA GLY A 77 -6.04 8.45 4.60
C GLY A 77 -4.97 8.62 3.52
N ILE A 78 -4.71 7.60 2.71
CA ILE A 78 -3.68 7.64 1.67
C ILE A 78 -4.27 8.24 0.40
N GLN A 79 -4.06 9.54 0.23
CA GLN A 79 -4.54 10.29 -0.93
C GLN A 79 -3.98 9.74 -2.26
N PRO A 80 -4.84 9.40 -3.23
CA PRO A 80 -4.42 8.91 -4.54
C PRO A 80 -3.64 9.99 -5.30
N VAL A 81 -2.70 9.55 -6.13
CA VAL A 81 -1.86 10.43 -6.96
C VAL A 81 -2.26 10.40 -8.44
N THR A 82 -3.17 9.49 -8.80
CA THR A 82 -3.70 9.26 -10.15
C THR A 82 -5.03 8.50 -10.02
N THR A 83 -5.75 8.32 -11.13
CA THR A 83 -6.99 7.55 -11.20
C THR A 83 -6.76 6.16 -11.80
N GLY A 84 -7.68 5.22 -11.57
CA GLY A 84 -7.60 3.89 -12.18
C GLY A 84 -7.63 3.95 -13.72
N LYS A 85 -8.35 4.91 -14.30
CA LYS A 85 -8.41 5.12 -15.76
C LYS A 85 -7.08 5.57 -16.35
N GLU A 86 -6.39 6.49 -15.69
CA GLU A 86 -5.05 6.95 -16.11
C GLU A 86 -4.04 5.80 -16.04
N MET A 87 -4.06 5.02 -14.94
CA MET A 87 -3.22 3.82 -14.80
C MET A 87 -3.46 2.80 -15.92
N ALA A 88 -4.71 2.61 -16.35
CA ALA A 88 -5.05 1.68 -17.42
C ALA A 88 -4.65 2.19 -18.82
N SER A 89 -4.61 3.51 -19.00
CA SER A 89 -4.31 4.15 -20.29
C SER A 89 -2.82 4.11 -20.64
N GLU A 90 -1.96 4.03 -19.62
CA GLU A 90 -0.51 3.97 -19.79
C GLU A 90 0.01 2.52 -19.88
N ALA A 91 1.02 2.32 -20.73
CA ALA A 91 1.72 1.03 -20.82
C ALA A 91 2.60 0.78 -19.59
N GLU A 92 3.21 1.83 -19.04
CA GLU A 92 4.01 1.78 -17.83
C GLU A 92 3.71 3.01 -16.94
N PRO A 93 3.44 2.84 -15.63
CA PRO A 93 3.24 3.96 -14.73
C PRO A 93 4.50 4.80 -14.54
N ASP A 94 4.33 6.11 -14.31
CA ASP A 94 5.44 7.00 -13.95
C ASP A 94 6.14 6.50 -12.66
N LYS A 95 7.45 6.31 -12.76
CA LYS A 95 8.25 5.71 -11.68
C LYS A 95 8.31 6.57 -10.43
N LEU A 96 8.41 7.89 -10.57
CA LEU A 96 8.52 8.78 -9.42
C LEU A 96 7.18 8.84 -8.68
N LEU A 97 6.09 8.96 -9.43
CA LEU A 97 4.73 8.95 -8.90
C LEU A 97 4.41 7.63 -8.20
N MET A 98 4.82 6.50 -8.78
CA MET A 98 4.59 5.19 -8.17
C MET A 98 5.42 4.99 -6.90
N VAL A 99 6.70 5.35 -6.91
CA VAL A 99 7.56 5.29 -5.71
C VAL A 99 7.01 6.20 -4.59
N LEU A 100 6.57 7.42 -4.94
CA LEU A 100 5.94 8.34 -4.00
C LEU A 100 4.69 7.70 -3.36
N TYR A 101 3.81 7.14 -4.19
CA TYR A 101 2.57 6.54 -3.71
C TYR A 101 2.80 5.31 -2.83
N LEU A 102 3.68 4.40 -3.25
CA LEU A 102 4.08 3.23 -2.47
C LEU A 102 4.77 3.60 -1.16
N SER A 103 5.50 4.72 -1.12
CA SER A 103 6.09 5.22 0.12
C SER A 103 5.03 5.62 1.15
N LYS A 104 3.88 6.17 0.71
CA LYS A 104 2.74 6.46 1.61
C LYS A 104 2.17 5.19 2.23
N PHE A 105 2.02 4.11 1.44
CA PHE A 105 1.61 2.80 1.97
C PHE A 105 2.62 2.26 2.99
N TYR A 106 3.91 2.34 2.68
CA TYR A 106 4.97 1.92 3.60
C TYR A 106 4.89 2.69 4.92
N GLU A 107 4.75 4.01 4.89
CA GLU A 107 4.66 4.83 6.09
C GLU A 107 3.41 4.56 6.92
N ALA A 108 2.26 4.38 6.26
CA ALA A 108 1.00 4.06 6.92
C ALA A 108 1.06 2.69 7.61
N PHE A 109 1.73 1.71 7.00
CA PHE A 109 1.69 0.32 7.45
C PHE A 109 2.94 -0.12 8.23
N ARG A 110 4.05 0.62 8.23
CA ARG A 110 5.31 0.19 8.89
C ARG A 110 5.18 -0.14 10.38
N ASN A 111 4.20 0.45 11.07
CA ASN A 111 3.95 0.20 12.50
C ASN A 111 2.93 -0.93 12.73
N SER A 112 2.41 -1.54 11.67
CA SER A 112 1.48 -2.66 11.76
C SER A 112 2.17 -3.86 12.42
N PRO A 113 1.49 -4.57 13.34
CA PRO A 113 2.06 -5.77 13.97
C PRO A 113 2.42 -6.85 12.94
N LEU A 114 1.78 -6.84 11.77
CA LEU A 114 2.08 -7.73 10.65
C LEU A 114 3.46 -7.46 10.00
N ASN A 115 4.03 -6.27 10.24
CA ASN A 115 5.32 -5.84 9.67
C ASN A 115 6.49 -6.00 10.66
N ASN A 116 6.22 -6.25 11.94
CA ASN A 116 7.21 -6.24 13.01
C ASN A 116 7.82 -7.62 13.27
N ASN A 117 8.75 -8.05 12.42
CA ASN A 117 9.77 -9.04 12.78
C ASN A 117 11.05 -8.37 13.31
N GLY A 118 10.95 -7.49 14.32
CA GLY A 118 12.13 -7.10 15.10
C GLY A 118 12.32 -5.63 15.55
N GLN A 119 11.29 -4.82 15.78
CA GLN A 119 11.46 -3.58 16.55
C GLN A 119 10.56 -3.55 17.79
N PRO A 120 11.11 -3.27 18.99
CA PRO A 120 10.32 -3.16 20.21
C PRO A 120 9.35 -1.99 20.09
N GLN A 121 8.09 -2.29 20.36
CA GLN A 121 6.95 -1.39 20.32
C GLN A 121 7.11 -0.32 21.39
N PHE A 122 7.69 0.83 21.06
CA PHE A 122 7.40 2.05 21.80
C PHE A 122 6.03 2.54 21.33
N SER A 123 4.99 1.94 21.91
CA SER A 123 3.68 2.55 21.97
C SER A 123 3.87 3.95 22.55
N LEU A 124 3.63 4.98 21.72
CA LEU A 124 3.36 6.32 22.21
C LEU A 124 2.03 6.24 22.99
N CYS A 125 2.14 5.77 24.23
CA CYS A 125 1.19 6.06 25.27
C CYS A 125 1.18 7.60 25.36
N ARG A 126 0.12 8.20 24.82
CA ARG A 126 -0.19 9.61 25.05
C ARG A 126 -0.52 9.74 26.54
N ARG A 127 0.50 9.93 27.39
CA ARG A 127 0.39 10.65 28.66
C ARG A 127 0.74 12.10 28.32
N GLU A 128 -0.02 13.08 28.73
CA GLU A 128 -0.06 13.59 30.11
C GLU A 128 -1.52 13.99 30.50
N THR A 129 -2.11 13.35 31.52
CA THR A 129 -2.31 13.82 32.94
C THR A 129 -3.24 15.05 33.07
N GLN A 130 -4.48 14.91 33.55
CA GLN A 130 -4.96 14.81 34.95
C GLN A 130 -5.10 16.16 35.69
N THR A 131 -6.36 16.55 35.93
CA THR A 131 -6.96 17.01 37.21
C THR A 131 -8.48 17.14 36.97
N GLY A 132 -9.41 16.61 37.76
CA GLY A 132 -9.37 16.17 39.16
C GLY A 132 -10.01 17.25 40.05
N GLN A 133 -11.28 17.03 40.41
CA GLN A 133 -12.13 17.76 41.37
C GLN A 133 -12.70 19.13 40.94
#